data_AF-A0A7Z9C8H9-F1
#
_entry.id   AF-A0A7Z9C8H9-F1
#
_cell.length_a   1.000
_cell.length_b   1.000
_cell.length_c   1.000
_cell.angle_alpha   90.00
_cell.angle_beta   90.00
_cell.angle_gamma   90.00
#
_symmetry.space_group_name_H-M   'P 1'
#
loop_
_entity.id
_entity.type
_entity.pdbx_description
1 polymer ?
#
loop_
_entity_poly.entity_id
_entity_poly.type
_entity_poly.pdbx_seq_one_letter_code
_entity_poly.pdbx_strand_id
1 'polypeptide(L)' 'MAHQEPSVFSQPDPEADARSLEEAEADFAAGRVVPHEEVAKWLLTWGTPEEGPPPESWGLDD' A
#
# COMPACT_ATOMS: atom_id res chain seq x y z
N MET A 1 14.72 -2.44 -32.79
CA MET A 1 13.37 -2.58 -32.21
C MET A 1 13.54 -2.50 -30.70
N ALA A 2 13.09 -1.43 -30.05
CA ALA A 2 13.09 -1.40 -28.60
C ALA A 2 12.09 -2.45 -28.10
N HIS A 3 12.55 -3.41 -27.31
CA HIS A 3 11.65 -4.32 -26.59
C HIS A 3 11.01 -3.47 -25.48
N GLN A 4 9.73 -3.16 -25.61
CA GLN A 4 8.97 -2.67 -24.46
C GLN A 4 8.87 -3.85 -23.48
N GLU A 5 9.43 -3.68 -22.29
CA GLU A 5 9.16 -4.64 -21.22
C GLU A 5 7.65 -4.69 -20.95
N PRO A 6 7.11 -5.88 -20.62
CA PRO A 6 5.71 -6.00 -20.27
C PRO A 6 5.40 -5.07 -19.09
N SER A 7 4.31 -4.31 -19.19
CA SER A 7 3.88 -3.43 -18.10
C SER A 7 3.66 -4.25 -16.84
N VAL A 8 3.94 -3.67 -15.67
CA VAL A 8 3.62 -4.25 -14.36
C VAL A 8 2.13 -4.62 -14.22
N PHE A 9 1.27 -3.99 -15.04
CA PHE A 9 -0.17 -4.28 -15.10
C PHE A 9 -0.56 -5.29 -16.19
N SER A 10 0.39 -5.84 -16.94
CA SER A 10 0.10 -6.68 -18.12
C SER A 10 0.06 -8.18 -17.85
N GLN A 11 0.51 -8.67 -16.69
CA GLN A 11 0.48 -10.10 -16.36
C GLN A 11 0.02 -10.29 -14.89
N PRO A 12 -1.08 -11.02 -14.65
CA PRO A 12 -1.41 -11.48 -13.31
C PRO A 12 -0.30 -12.39 -12.78
N ASP A 13 0.11 -12.19 -11.53
CA ASP A 13 1.02 -13.08 -10.79
C ASP A 13 0.28 -13.66 -9.58
N PRO A 14 -0.40 -14.80 -9.74
CA PRO A 14 -1.21 -15.39 -8.67
C PRO A 14 -0.38 -15.80 -7.45
N GLU A 15 0.90 -16.13 -7.63
CA GLU A 15 1.78 -16.52 -6.53
C GLU A 15 2.19 -15.29 -5.71
N ALA A 16 2.49 -14.16 -6.37
CA ALA A 16 2.74 -12.89 -5.70
C ALA A 16 1.48 -12.38 -4.97
N ASP A 17 0.30 -12.49 -5.59
CA ASP A 17 -0.97 -12.10 -4.98
C ASP A 17 -1.26 -12.93 -3.72
N ALA A 18 -1.07 -14.26 -3.78
CA ALA A 18 -1.27 -15.14 -2.63
C ALA A 18 -0.31 -14.84 -1.49
N ARG A 19 0.98 -14.59 -1.80
CA ARG A 19 1.98 -14.20 -0.79
C ARG A 19 1.62 -12.86 -0.14
N SER A 20 1.21 -11.88 -0.94
CA SER A 20 0.78 -10.57 -0.45
C SER A 20 -0.41 -10.67 0.51
N LEU A 21 -1.36 -11.55 0.22
CA LEU A 21 -2.49 -11.82 1.12
C LEU A 21 -2.04 -12.48 2.44
N GLU A 22 -1.16 -13.48 2.39
CA GLU A 22 -0.63 -14.14 3.59
C GLU A 22 0.13 -13.15 4.50
N GLU A 23 0.93 -12.26 3.90
CA GLU A 23 1.63 -11.18 4.61
C GLU A 23 0.63 -10.23 5.29
N ALA A 24 -0.42 -9.80 4.57
CA ALA A 24 -1.45 -8.92 5.10
C ALA A 24 -2.25 -9.55 6.26
N GLU A 25 -2.57 -10.84 6.18
CA GLU A 25 -3.23 -11.58 7.25
C GLU A 25 -2.32 -11.69 8.50
N ALA A 26 -1.02 -11.91 8.30
CA ALA A 26 -0.04 -11.94 9.39
C ALA A 26 0.12 -10.58 10.07
N ASP A 27 0.11 -9.48 9.30
CA ASP A 27 0.11 -8.10 9.81
C ASP A 27 -1.15 -7.81 10.62
N PHE A 28 -2.32 -8.19 10.11
CA PHE A 28 -3.58 -8.04 10.81
C PHE A 28 -3.59 -8.81 12.14
N ALA A 29 -3.15 -10.07 12.15
CA ALA A 29 -3.07 -10.88 13.35
C ALA A 29 -2.08 -10.33 14.39
N ALA A 30 -1.00 -9.69 13.92
CA ALA A 30 -0.02 -9.03 14.78
C ALA A 30 -0.44 -7.61 15.23
N GLY A 31 -1.59 -7.11 14.77
CA GLY A 31 -2.05 -5.75 15.07
C GLY A 31 -1.25 -4.65 14.37
N ARG A 32 -0.47 -4.97 13.32
CA ARG A 32 0.24 -3.99 12.47
C ARG A 32 -0.74 -3.37 11.47
N VAL A 33 -1.70 -2.59 11.99
CA VAL A 33 -2.76 -1.96 11.21
C VAL A 33 -2.89 -0.49 11.56
N VAL A 34 -3.30 0.31 10.56
CA VAL A 34 -3.66 1.72 10.76
C VAL A 34 -5.19 1.84 10.87
N PRO A 35 -5.73 2.56 11.87
CA PRO A 35 -7.17 2.81 11.96
C PRO A 35 -7.73 3.48 10.69
N HIS A 36 -8.91 3.05 10.25
CA HIS A 36 -9.56 3.61 9.06
C HIS A 36 -9.72 5.13 9.12
N GLU A 37 -10.10 5.67 10.27
CA GLU A 37 -10.32 7.12 10.44
C GLU A 37 -9.03 7.94 10.23
N GLU A 38 -7.88 7.37 10.62
CA GLU A 38 -6.57 7.99 10.45
C GLU A 38 -6.17 8.01 8.97
N VAL A 39 -6.36 6.88 8.26
CA VAL A 39 -6.17 6.80 6.80
C VAL A 39 -7.11 7.74 6.06
N ALA A 40 -8.40 7.77 6.42
CA ALA A 40 -9.40 8.62 5.78
C ALA A 40 -9.06 10.10 5.93
N LYS A 41 -8.63 10.52 7.13
CA LYS A 41 -8.21 11.90 7.39
C LYS A 41 -7.03 12.30 6.51
N TRP A 42 -6.02 11.42 6.38
CA TRP A 42 -4.87 11.67 5.51
C TRP A 42 -5.27 11.74 4.03
N LEU A 43 -6.09 10.81 3.54
CA LEU A 43 -6.56 10.80 2.15
C LEU A 43 -7.34 12.07 1.78
N LEU A 44 -8.02 12.71 2.73
CA LEU A 44 -8.71 13.99 2.50
C LEU A 44 -7.76 15.17 2.27
N THR A 45 -6.49 15.06 2.68
CA THR A 45 -5.48 16.10 2.44
C THR A 45 -4.89 16.04 1.03
N TRP A 46 -5.03 14.91 0.32
CA TRP A 46 -4.45 14.70 -1.00
C TRP A 46 -4.99 15.71 -2.04
N GLY A 47 -4.09 16.29 -2.82
CA GLY A 47 -4.42 17.33 -3.80
C GLY A 47 -4.73 18.70 -3.18
N THR A 48 -4.45 18.89 -1.89
CA THR A 48 -4.56 20.17 -1.19
C THR A 48 -3.19 20.65 -0.71
N PRO A 49 -3.03 21.93 -0.33
CA PRO A 49 -1.78 22.41 0.29
C PRO A 49 -1.43 21.74 1.64
N GLU A 50 -2.38 21.00 2.23
CA GLU A 50 -2.23 20.32 3.52
C GLU A 50 -1.78 18.85 3.33
N GLU A 51 -1.55 18.41 2.08
CA GLU A 51 -1.03 17.07 1.79
C GLU A 51 0.28 16.82 2.53
N GLY A 52 0.33 15.68 3.22
CA GLY A 52 1.45 15.31 4.07
C GLY A 52 1.79 13.82 3.96
N PRO A 53 2.82 13.38 4.70
CA PRO A 53 3.20 11.96 4.72
C PRO A 53 2.03 11.09 5.22
N PRO A 54 2.04 9.79 4.87
CA PRO A 54 1.08 8.84 5.41
C PRO A 54 1.16 8.76 6.95
N PRO A 55 0.13 8.18 7.58
CA PRO A 55 0.13 7.87 9.01
C PRO A 55 1.44 7.26 9.52
N GLU A 56 2.04 7.82 10.57
CA GLU A 56 3.30 7.32 11.17
C GLU A 56 3.16 5.87 11.66
N SER A 57 1.96 5.49 12.10
CA SER A 57 1.59 4.14 12.54
C SER A 57 1.71 3.08 11.45
N TRP A 58 1.82 3.49 10.17
CA TRP A 58 2.10 2.59 9.05
C TRP A 58 3.55 2.09 9.05
N GLY A 59 4.47 2.72 9.79
CA GLY A 59 5.86 2.25 9.90
C GLY A 59 6.66 2.34 8.60
N LEU A 60 6.28 3.27 7.71
CA LEU A 60 7.10 3.69 6.56
C LEU A 60 8.22 4.61 7.07
N ASP A 61 9.09 4.09 7.92
CA ASP A 61 10.40 4.72 8.13
C ASP A 61 11.32 4.32 6.96
N ASP A 62 12.06 5.30 6.42
CA ASP A 62 13.00 5.22 5.27
C ASP A 62 13.95 3.99 5.28
#